data_AF-A0A3C0GHK0-F1
#
_entry.id   AF-A0A3C0GHK0-F1
#
_cell.length_a   1.000
_cell.length_b   1.000
_cell.length_c   1.000
_cell.angle_alpha   90.00
_cell.angle_beta   90.00
_cell.angle_gamma   90.00
#
_symmetry.space_group_name_H-M   'P 1'
#
loop_
_entity.id
_entity.type
_entity.pdbx_description
1 polymer ?
#
loop_
_entity_poly.entity_id
_entity_poly.type
_entity_poly.pdbx_seq_one_letter_code
_entity_poly.pdbx_strand_id
1 'polypeptide(L)'
;VARFLRKTNYYWFAMFFKLLDEGVVYEKLTGQEVNGKVYDRIKITFENNVGDTQDTYILYRNKETKLIDQFLFTITGFGITEPNLMTYDWQTIEGIKIPKNRKYIKADWDGNVLGKQHTITNWTNIQFNTDIDISIFNPK
;
A
#
# COMPACT_ATOMS: atom_id res chain seq x y z
N VAL A 1 -8.73 -16.46 -9.10
CA VAL A 1 -8.29 -16.31 -7.69
C VAL A 1 -6.79 -16.57 -7.49
N ALA A 2 -6.24 -17.75 -7.83
CA ALA A 2 -4.82 -18.07 -7.61
C ALA A 2 -3.82 -17.05 -8.21
N ARG A 3 -4.06 -16.58 -9.45
CA ARG A 3 -3.24 -15.55 -10.12
C ARG A 3 -3.18 -14.24 -9.33
N PHE A 4 -4.32 -13.79 -8.78
CA PHE A 4 -4.41 -12.57 -7.97
C PHE A 4 -3.61 -12.74 -6.67
N LEU A 5 -3.90 -13.80 -5.91
CA LEU A 5 -3.27 -14.06 -4.62
C LEU A 5 -1.74 -14.20 -4.72
N ARG A 6 -1.24 -14.81 -5.79
CA ARG A 6 0.21 -14.94 -6.04
C ARG A 6 0.88 -13.57 -6.23
N LYS A 7 0.19 -12.62 -6.88
CA LYS A 7 0.73 -11.27 -7.12
C LYS A 7 0.54 -10.33 -5.94
N THR A 8 -0.45 -10.57 -5.07
CA THR A 8 -0.83 -9.65 -3.98
C THR A 8 0.36 -9.26 -3.09
N ASN A 9 1.12 -10.22 -2.55
CA ASN A 9 2.20 -9.87 -1.62
C ASN A 9 3.33 -9.07 -2.28
N TYR A 10 3.68 -9.40 -3.51
CA TYR A 10 4.64 -8.62 -4.30
C TYR A 10 4.11 -7.21 -4.60
N TYR A 11 2.85 -7.11 -5.04
CA TYR A 11 2.21 -5.83 -5.33
C TYR A 11 2.26 -4.88 -4.14
N TRP A 12 1.89 -5.37 -2.95
CA TRP A 12 1.88 -4.56 -1.73
C TRP A 12 3.27 -4.24 -1.18
N PHE A 13 4.25 -5.13 -1.39
CA PHE A 13 5.64 -4.85 -1.04
C PHE A 13 6.21 -3.71 -1.90
N ALA A 14 5.93 -3.72 -3.21
CA ALA A 14 6.41 -2.72 -4.16
C ALA A 14 5.50 -1.47 -4.26
N MET A 15 4.40 -1.43 -3.50
CA MET A 15 3.28 -0.48 -3.70
C MET A 15 3.73 0.97 -3.82
N PHE A 16 4.61 1.42 -2.94
CA PHE A 16 5.06 2.82 -2.90
C PHE A 16 5.79 3.25 -4.17
N PHE A 17 6.47 2.33 -4.85
CA PHE A 17 7.09 2.60 -6.15
C PHE A 17 6.03 2.60 -7.26
N LYS A 18 5.04 1.70 -7.20
CA LYS A 18 3.97 1.59 -8.20
C LYS A 18 3.07 2.83 -8.24
N LEU A 19 2.99 3.59 -7.16
CA LEU A 19 2.25 4.85 -7.16
C LEU A 19 2.88 5.87 -8.11
N LEU A 20 4.16 5.72 -8.45
CA LEU A 20 4.85 6.59 -9.42
C LEU A 20 4.63 6.16 -10.88
N ASP A 21 3.91 5.06 -11.12
CA ASP A 21 3.63 4.56 -12.47
C ASP A 21 2.78 5.58 -13.26
N GLU A 22 2.92 5.59 -14.59
CA GLU A 22 2.10 6.43 -15.47
C GLU A 22 0.60 6.10 -15.31
N GLY A 23 -0.25 7.12 -15.41
CA GLY A 23 -1.70 6.97 -15.27
C GLY A 23 -2.21 6.95 -13.83
N VAL A 24 -1.34 7.15 -12.83
CA VAL A 24 -1.74 7.40 -11.43
C VAL A 24 -2.17 8.85 -11.25
N VAL A 25 -3.36 9.05 -10.68
CA VAL A 25 -3.95 10.38 -10.43
C VAL A 25 -3.90 10.69 -8.94
N TYR A 26 -3.41 11.88 -8.61
CA TYR A 26 -3.21 12.36 -7.25
C TYR A 26 -4.17 13.51 -6.91
N GLU A 27 -4.93 13.35 -5.83
CA GLU A 27 -5.82 14.39 -5.31
C GLU A 27 -5.44 14.67 -3.84
N LYS A 28 -5.06 15.92 -3.54
CA LYS A 28 -4.79 16.33 -2.16
C LYS A 28 -6.11 16.52 -1.43
N LEU A 29 -6.27 15.83 -0.31
CA LEU A 29 -7.41 15.99 0.58
C LEU A 29 -7.08 16.92 1.75
N THR A 30 -8.11 17.28 2.53
CA THR A 30 -7.93 17.94 3.82
C THR A 30 -7.07 17.05 4.74
N GLY A 31 -6.07 17.66 5.38
CA GLY A 31 -5.25 16.97 6.36
C GLY A 31 -6.07 16.50 7.57
N GLN A 32 -5.55 15.52 8.30
CA GLN A 32 -6.24 14.93 9.45
C GLN A 32 -5.27 14.72 10.60
N GLU A 33 -5.76 14.92 11.82
CA GLU A 33 -5.05 14.51 13.03
C GLU A 33 -5.57 13.14 13.47
N VAL A 34 -4.66 12.21 13.74
CA VAL A 34 -4.99 10.88 14.26
C VAL A 34 -4.03 10.57 15.41
N ASN A 35 -4.57 10.35 16.60
CA ASN A 35 -3.79 10.02 17.81
C ASN A 35 -2.64 11.01 18.09
N GLY A 36 -2.90 12.32 17.97
CA GLY A 36 -1.90 13.37 18.22
C GLY A 36 -0.87 13.57 17.10
N LYS A 37 -0.99 12.87 15.97
CA LYS A 37 -0.12 13.03 14.80
C LYS A 37 -0.88 13.68 13.64
N VAL A 38 -0.22 14.60 12.95
CA VAL A 38 -0.82 15.34 11.83
C VAL A 38 -0.39 14.73 10.49
N TYR A 39 -1.37 14.49 9.62
CA TYR A 39 -1.19 13.82 8.34
C TYR A 39 -1.58 14.72 7.17
N ASP A 40 -0.76 14.70 6.11
CA ASP A 40 -1.22 15.05 4.77
C ASP A 40 -2.00 13.84 4.22
N ARG A 41 -3.20 14.08 3.67
CA ARG A 41 -3.99 13.03 3.02
C ARG A 41 -3.94 13.19 1.51
N ILE A 42 -3.60 12.11 0.82
CA ILE A 42 -3.55 12.06 -0.64
C ILE A 42 -4.42 10.91 -1.11
N LYS A 43 -5.46 11.22 -1.87
CA LYS A 43 -6.25 10.23 -2.58
C LYS A 43 -5.58 9.87 -3.88
N ILE A 44 -5.55 8.57 -4.17
CA ILE A 44 -5.02 8.02 -5.40
C ILE A 44 -6.13 7.28 -6.12
N THR A 45 -6.24 7.58 -7.40
CA THR A 45 -7.08 6.87 -8.37
C THR A 45 -6.25 6.62 -9.63
N PHE A 46 -6.85 5.98 -10.62
CA PHE A 46 -6.19 5.62 -11.87
C PHE A 46 -6.96 6.19 -13.04
N GLU A 47 -6.26 6.52 -14.12
CA GLU A 47 -6.91 6.86 -15.38
C GLU A 47 -7.68 5.66 -15.96
N ASN A 48 -8.60 5.95 -16.88
CA ASN A 48 -9.33 4.91 -17.58
C ASN A 48 -8.36 3.97 -18.32
N ASN A 49 -8.57 2.66 -18.17
CA ASN A 49 -7.72 1.58 -18.71
C ASN A 49 -6.35 1.37 -18.03
N VAL A 50 -6.07 2.07 -16.94
CA VAL A 50 -4.89 1.79 -16.10
C VAL A 50 -5.27 0.80 -15.01
N GLY A 51 -4.60 -0.36 -15.01
CA GLY A 51 -4.86 -1.45 -14.07
C GLY A 51 -6.03 -2.35 -14.46
N ASP A 52 -6.12 -3.53 -13.81
CA ASP A 52 -7.22 -4.48 -13.99
C ASP A 52 -8.52 -4.01 -13.30
N THR A 53 -8.39 -3.12 -12.32
CA THR A 53 -9.44 -2.69 -11.40
C THR A 53 -9.30 -1.20 -11.07
N GLN A 54 -10.42 -0.55 -10.74
CA GLN A 54 -10.47 0.87 -10.40
C GLN A 54 -10.49 1.03 -8.89
N ASP A 55 -9.39 0.64 -8.25
CA ASP A 55 -9.24 0.78 -6.81
C ASP A 55 -8.95 2.23 -6.42
N THR A 56 -9.49 2.63 -5.27
CA THR A 56 -9.23 3.93 -4.67
C THR A 56 -8.39 3.76 -3.43
N TYR A 57 -7.36 4.60 -3.30
CA TYR A 57 -6.50 4.64 -2.13
C TYR A 57 -6.52 6.00 -1.45
N ILE A 58 -6.34 6.04 -0.13
CA ILE A 58 -6.02 7.27 0.60
C ILE A 58 -4.80 7.04 1.48
N LEU A 59 -3.75 7.79 1.21
CA LEU A 59 -2.49 7.74 1.94
C LEU A 59 -2.44 8.81 3.00
N TYR A 60 -2.04 8.43 4.21
CA TYR A 60 -1.79 9.33 5.33
C TYR A 60 -0.29 9.50 5.48
N ARG A 61 0.25 10.56 4.89
CA ARG A 61 1.67 10.91 5.01
C ARG A 61 1.88 11.69 6.30
N ASN A 62 2.62 11.10 7.23
CA ASN A 62 3.00 11.74 8.48
C ASN A 62 3.81 13.02 8.17
N LYS A 63 3.40 14.17 8.70
CA LYS A 63 4.08 15.44 8.41
C LYS A 63 5.46 15.55 9.01
N GLU A 64 5.75 14.84 10.09
CA GLU A 64 7.05 14.84 10.75
C GLU A 64 8.00 13.85 10.07
N THR A 65 7.62 12.57 10.01
CA THR A 65 8.49 11.50 9.50
C THR A 65 8.52 11.39 7.97
N LYS A 66 7.55 12.02 7.29
CA LYS A 66 7.29 11.91 5.85
C LYS A 66 6.93 10.50 5.36
N LEU A 67 6.77 9.53 6.26
CA LEU A 67 6.36 8.17 5.94
C LEU A 67 4.85 8.06 5.79
N ILE A 68 4.41 6.99 5.12
CA ILE A 68 3.00 6.61 5.07
C ILE A 68 2.72 5.70 6.26
N ASP A 69 2.00 6.23 7.26
CA ASP A 69 1.66 5.46 8.46
C ASP A 69 0.36 4.68 8.28
N GLN A 70 -0.59 5.25 7.52
CA GLN A 70 -1.90 4.66 7.24
C GLN A 70 -2.21 4.72 5.74
N PHE A 71 -2.89 3.68 5.26
CA PHE A 71 -3.24 3.51 3.86
C PHE A 71 -4.62 2.88 3.77
N LEU A 72 -5.62 3.66 3.35
CA LEU A 72 -6.95 3.15 3.05
C LEU A 72 -6.99 2.61 1.63
N PHE A 73 -7.63 1.46 1.42
CA PHE A 73 -7.72 0.85 0.10
C PHE A 73 -8.97 -0.01 -0.09
N THR A 74 -9.50 -0.01 -1.31
CA THR A 74 -10.53 -0.94 -1.77
C THR A 74 -9.94 -2.18 -2.41
N ILE A 75 -10.78 -3.20 -2.62
CA ILE A 75 -10.43 -4.38 -3.42
C ILE A 75 -11.60 -4.64 -4.39
N THR A 76 -11.80 -3.71 -5.32
CA THR A 76 -12.93 -3.68 -6.26
C THR A 76 -12.97 -4.89 -7.18
N GLY A 77 -11.82 -5.52 -7.47
CA GLY A 77 -11.76 -6.80 -8.19
C GLY A 77 -12.47 -7.97 -7.49
N PHE A 78 -12.81 -7.83 -6.22
CA PHE A 78 -13.64 -8.77 -5.45
C PHE A 78 -15.00 -8.16 -5.06
N GLY A 79 -15.39 -7.03 -5.64
CA GLY A 79 -16.62 -6.31 -5.31
C GLY A 79 -16.58 -5.61 -3.95
N ILE A 80 -15.40 -5.47 -3.34
CA ILE A 80 -15.25 -4.81 -2.03
C ILE A 80 -14.94 -3.33 -2.25
N THR A 81 -15.98 -2.51 -2.11
CA THR A 81 -15.92 -1.05 -2.26
C THR A 81 -15.69 -0.31 -0.94
N GLU A 82 -15.95 -0.98 0.18
CA GLU A 82 -15.60 -0.45 1.50
C GLU A 82 -14.09 -0.56 1.77
N PRO A 83 -13.47 0.47 2.37
CA PRO A 83 -12.03 0.48 2.52
C PRO A 83 -11.57 -0.47 3.63
N ASN A 84 -10.33 -0.93 3.48
CA ASN A 84 -9.55 -1.47 4.58
C ASN A 84 -8.48 -0.45 4.95
N LEU A 85 -8.20 -0.32 6.25
CA LEU A 85 -7.09 0.45 6.79
C LEU A 85 -5.87 -0.46 6.92
N MET A 86 -4.81 -0.15 6.17
CA MET A 86 -3.50 -0.77 6.31
C MET A 86 -2.55 0.12 7.08
N THR A 87 -1.73 -0.50 7.94
CA THR A 87 -0.62 0.13 8.66
C THR A 87 0.66 -0.68 8.45
N TYR A 88 1.80 -0.02 8.60
CA TYR A 88 3.12 -0.59 8.33
C TYR A 88 4.06 -0.38 9.51
N ASP A 89 4.88 -1.38 9.80
CA ASP A 89 6.13 -1.16 10.52
C ASP A 89 7.25 -1.00 9.51
N TRP A 90 8.05 0.05 9.65
CA TRP A 90 9.14 0.36 8.73
C TRP A 90 10.49 -0.07 9.30
N GLN A 91 11.38 -0.55 8.44
CA GLN A 91 12.78 -0.80 8.76
C GLN A 91 13.69 -0.13 7.72
N THR A 92 14.96 0.03 8.07
CA THR A 92 15.99 0.51 7.13
C THR A 92 16.99 -0.60 6.91
N ILE A 93 17.23 -0.95 5.65
CA ILE A 93 18.23 -1.95 5.23
C ILE A 93 19.08 -1.28 4.16
N GLU A 94 20.40 -1.23 4.37
CA GLU A 94 21.35 -0.59 3.43
C GLU A 94 20.94 0.85 3.05
N GLY A 95 20.42 1.62 4.00
CA GLY A 95 19.96 2.99 3.79
C GLY A 95 18.57 3.13 3.14
N ILE A 96 17.95 2.03 2.71
CA ILE A 96 16.63 2.02 2.08
C ILE A 96 15.56 1.80 3.14
N LYS A 97 14.62 2.73 3.25
CA LYS A 97 13.45 2.62 4.14
C LYS A 97 12.37 1.77 3.46
N ILE A 98 12.02 0.64 4.07
CA ILE A 98 11.11 -0.35 3.47
C ILE A 98 10.13 -0.92 4.52
N PRO A 99 8.92 -1.35 4.14
CA PRO A 99 8.01 -2.03 5.05
C PRO A 99 8.59 -3.37 5.53
N LYS A 100 8.63 -3.56 6.84
CA LYS A 100 8.96 -4.83 7.50
C LYS A 100 7.74 -5.75 7.58
N ASN A 101 6.60 -5.17 7.93
CA ASN A 101 5.34 -5.87 7.96
C ASN A 101 4.21 -4.92 7.59
N ARG A 102 3.06 -5.52 7.34
CA ARG A 102 1.79 -4.81 7.21
C ARG A 102 0.72 -5.55 7.98
N LYS A 103 -0.27 -4.79 8.45
CA LYS A 103 -1.54 -5.33 8.91
C LYS A 103 -2.67 -4.48 8.36
N TYR A 104 -3.78 -5.11 8.00
CA TYR A 104 -4.97 -4.38 7.58
C TYR A 104 -6.24 -4.93 8.23
N ILE A 105 -7.25 -4.05 8.33
CA ILE A 105 -8.55 -4.31 8.95
C ILE A 105 -9.62 -3.49 8.23
N LYS A 106 -10.88 -3.92 8.26
CA LYS A 106 -11.99 -3.12 7.72
C LYS A 106 -12.09 -1.78 8.44
N ALA A 107 -12.32 -0.72 7.68
CA ALA A 107 -12.42 0.64 8.18
C ALA A 107 -13.43 1.46 7.36
N ASP A 108 -13.70 2.68 7.78
CA ASP A 108 -14.35 3.69 6.94
C ASP A 108 -13.31 4.58 6.22
N TRP A 109 -13.80 5.55 5.43
CA TRP A 109 -12.95 6.47 4.67
C TRP A 109 -12.24 7.54 5.52
N ASP A 110 -12.60 7.66 6.81
CA ASP A 110 -11.91 8.53 7.76
C ASP A 110 -10.83 7.79 8.55
N GLY A 111 -10.68 6.48 8.32
CA GLY A 111 -9.70 5.63 8.99
C GLY A 111 -10.17 5.06 10.32
N ASN A 112 -11.47 5.14 10.64
CA ASN A 112 -12.00 4.51 11.84
C ASN A 112 -12.15 3.00 11.62
N VAL A 113 -11.67 2.22 12.57
CA VAL A 113 -11.70 0.76 12.49
C VAL A 113 -13.13 0.24 12.70
N LEU A 114 -13.61 -0.57 11.74
CA LEU A 114 -14.92 -1.24 11.80
C LEU A 114 -14.79 -2.75 11.98
N GLY A 115 -13.64 -3.31 11.63
CA GLY A 115 -13.35 -4.74 11.73
C GLY A 115 -12.98 -5.20 13.14
N LYS A 116 -12.93 -6.52 13.32
CA LYS A 116 -12.46 -7.17 14.56
C LYS A 116 -11.23 -8.05 14.36
N GLN A 117 -10.88 -8.36 13.11
CA GLN A 117 -9.80 -9.27 12.76
C GLN A 117 -8.84 -8.57 11.80
N HIS A 118 -7.55 -8.69 12.09
CA HIS A 118 -6.49 -8.21 11.23
C HIS A 118 -5.99 -9.32 10.31
N THR A 119 -5.72 -8.95 9.06
CA THR A 119 -4.83 -9.74 8.21
C THR A 119 -3.43 -9.18 8.34
N ILE A 120 -2.44 -10.05 8.56
CA ILE A 120 -1.04 -9.67 8.81
C ILE A 120 -0.14 -10.31 7.76
N THR A 121 0.86 -9.57 7.30
CA THR A 121 1.93 -10.08 6.43
C THR A 121 3.27 -9.60 6.96
N ASN A 122 4.23 -10.52 7.09
CA ASN A 122 5.60 -10.20 7.50
C ASN A 122 6.56 -10.46 6.33
N TRP A 123 7.41 -9.50 6.03
CA TRP A 123 8.53 -9.66 5.11
C TRP A 123 9.81 -9.82 5.93
N THR A 124 10.50 -10.95 5.76
CA THR A 124 11.69 -11.32 6.54
C THR A 124 12.83 -11.67 5.59
N ASN A 125 14.07 -11.59 6.09
CA ASN A 125 15.29 -11.90 5.31
C ASN A 125 15.38 -11.10 4.00
N ILE A 126 14.96 -9.83 4.03
CA ILE A 126 15.10 -8.93 2.88
C ILE A 126 16.59 -8.64 2.68
N GLN A 127 17.07 -8.90 1.47
CA GLN A 127 18.45 -8.65 1.05
C GLN A 127 18.41 -7.90 -0.28
N PHE A 128 19.38 -7.02 -0.50
CA PHE A 128 19.60 -6.35 -1.77
C PHE A 128 20.89 -6.88 -2.39
N ASN A 129 21.08 -6.65 -3.69
CA ASN A 129 22.31 -7.01 -4.41
C ASN A 129 22.71 -8.50 -4.30
N THR A 130 21.71 -9.41 -4.34
CA THR A 130 21.93 -10.85 -4.12
C THR A 130 22.43 -11.63 -5.34
N ASP A 131 23.09 -10.97 -6.30
CA ASP A 131 23.60 -11.59 -7.54
C ASP A 131 22.60 -12.52 -8.26
N ILE A 132 21.30 -12.16 -8.25
CA ILE A 132 20.25 -12.95 -8.90
C ILE A 132 20.52 -13.01 -10.41
N ASP A 133 20.47 -14.22 -10.98
CA ASP A 133 20.49 -14.41 -12.42
C ASP A 133 19.23 -13.77 -13.05
N ILE A 134 19.44 -12.72 -13.84
CA ILE A 134 18.38 -11.93 -14.47
C ILE A 134 17.59 -12.77 -15.49
N SER A 135 18.16 -13.87 -15.98
CA SER A 135 17.49 -14.78 -16.92
C SER A 135 16.17 -15.34 -16.38
N ILE A 136 15.98 -15.40 -15.06
CA ILE A 136 14.73 -15.84 -14.42
C ILE A 136 13.52 -14.94 -14.76
N PHE A 137 13.76 -13.70 -15.19
CA PHE A 137 12.71 -12.75 -15.58
C PHE A 137 12.42 -12.77 -17.08
N ASN A 138 13.19 -13.51 -17.87
CA ASN A 138 12.92 -13.62 -19.30
C ASN A 138 11.58 -14.34 -19.51
N PRO A 139 10.71 -13.82 -20.39
CA PRO A 139 9.50 -14.52 -20.77
C PRO A 139 9.87 -15.90 -21.35
N LYS A 140 9.20 -16.95 -20.87
CA LYS A 140 9.27 -18.29 -21.45
C LYS A 140 8.57 -18.33 -22.80
#